data_AF-A0A948PHL2-F1
#
_entry.id   AF-A0A948PHL2-F1
#
_cell.length_a   1.000
_cell.length_b   1.000
_cell.length_c   1.000
_cell.angle_alpha   90.00
_cell.angle_beta   90.00
_cell.angle_gamma   90.00
#
_symmetry.space_group_name_H-M   'P 1'
#
loop_
_entity.id
_entity.type
_entity.pdbx_description
1 polymer ?
#
loop_
_entity_poly.entity_id
_entity_poly.type
_entity_poly.pdbx_seq_one_letter_code
_entity_poly.pdbx_strand_id
1 'polypeptide(L)'
;MPHDQRNAQLKHKNGTGMLDLFTPRFREEKLHNHFRLISVDADYVKIQPIIQNWATGLLDRRGESQKFINEFQTTFNSPIWELYLNRALIDLGCSVDFSKPAPDFFVRGPGNYEFNIEAVVSDQPPTAKHQKTFNEKDFKTRGALKLAGKIKDKLDLYRGTSGKKHSYSSMSHVRDRPFVIAIAPFDSDLSLTQNNELINMVLYGLAPLCSKGQI
;
A
#
# COMPACT_ATOMS: atom_id res chain seq x y z
N MET A 1 5.88 56.41 -6.92
CA MET A 1 6.87 55.56 -6.21
C MET A 1 6.08 54.60 -5.33
N PRO A 2 5.89 53.33 -5.74
CA PRO A 2 5.01 52.40 -5.05
C PRO A 2 5.73 51.63 -3.93
N HIS A 3 4.94 51.26 -2.92
CA HIS A 3 5.29 50.47 -1.75
C HIS A 3 5.78 49.06 -2.12
N ASP A 4 6.92 48.64 -1.57
CA ASP A 4 7.38 47.23 -1.55
C ASP A 4 7.34 46.73 -0.10
N GLN A 5 6.17 46.22 0.32
CA GLN A 5 6.04 45.44 1.54
C GLN A 5 6.52 44.01 1.25
N ARG A 6 7.79 43.74 1.51
CA ARG A 6 8.32 42.37 1.55
C ARG A 6 7.80 41.66 2.77
N ASN A 7 6.84 40.76 2.55
CA ASN A 7 6.41 39.79 3.54
C ASN A 7 7.58 38.87 3.90
N ALA A 8 8.06 39.02 5.13
CA ALA A 8 8.94 38.08 5.79
C ALA A 8 8.15 36.79 6.09
N GLN A 9 8.41 35.73 5.32
CA GLN A 9 7.97 34.39 5.70
C GLN A 9 8.91 33.85 6.79
N LEU A 10 8.32 33.76 7.98
CA LEU A 10 8.86 33.19 9.21
C LEU A 10 9.48 31.81 8.95
N LYS A 11 10.79 31.71 9.18
CA LYS A 11 11.49 30.44 9.32
C LYS A 11 11.10 29.82 10.65
N HIS A 12 10.09 28.96 10.66
CA HIS A 12 9.93 27.99 11.74
C HIS A 12 10.99 26.89 11.59
N LYS A 13 12.10 27.04 12.31
CA LYS A 13 12.98 25.93 12.65
C LYS A 13 12.31 25.14 13.78
N ASN A 14 11.73 23.98 13.47
CA ASN A 14 11.41 22.97 14.48
C ASN A 14 12.32 21.74 14.28
N GLY A 15 12.78 21.19 15.40
CA GLY A 15 13.76 20.10 15.47
C GLY A 15 13.29 18.80 14.83
N THR A 16 14.26 17.97 14.42
CA THR A 16 14.09 16.67 13.74
C THR A 16 13.01 16.71 12.66
N GLY A 17 13.35 17.27 11.50
CA GLY A 17 12.42 17.49 10.40
C GLY A 17 11.74 16.19 9.96
N MET A 18 10.48 16.03 10.35
CA MET A 18 9.59 15.01 9.80
C MET A 18 9.60 15.16 8.27
N LEU A 19 9.87 14.07 7.57
CA LEU A 19 9.90 14.08 6.12
C LEU A 19 8.47 14.24 5.58
N ASP A 20 8.29 15.19 4.68
CA ASP A 20 7.01 15.45 4.03
C ASP A 20 6.81 14.54 2.81
N LEU A 21 5.68 13.84 2.76
CA LEU A 21 5.26 12.98 1.66
C LEU A 21 4.89 13.80 0.41
N PHE A 22 4.34 15.00 0.60
CA PHE A 22 3.66 15.77 -0.45
C PHE A 22 4.54 16.80 -1.15
N THR A 23 5.69 17.16 -0.58
CA THR A 23 6.71 17.96 -1.30
C THR A 23 7.21 17.20 -2.54
N PRO A 24 6.92 17.65 -3.78
CA PRO A 24 7.27 16.93 -4.99
C PRO A 24 8.80 16.83 -5.18
N ARG A 25 9.29 15.64 -5.50
CA ARG A 25 10.72 15.34 -5.71
C ARG A 25 11.09 15.04 -7.16
N PHE A 26 10.07 14.86 -7.99
CA PHE A 26 10.22 14.52 -9.40
C PHE A 26 9.47 15.51 -10.27
N ARG A 27 9.84 15.55 -11.55
CA ARG A 27 9.07 16.26 -12.58
C ARG A 27 7.71 15.60 -12.76
N GLU A 28 6.74 16.37 -13.22
CA GLU A 28 5.34 16.00 -13.32
C GLU A 28 5.10 14.70 -14.10
N GLU A 29 5.92 14.43 -15.14
CA GLU A 29 5.78 13.25 -16.00
C GLU A 29 6.19 11.94 -15.29
N LYS A 30 6.95 12.05 -14.20
CA LYS A 30 7.35 10.92 -13.36
C LYS A 30 6.41 10.68 -12.19
N LEU A 31 5.50 11.63 -11.90
CA LEU A 31 4.56 11.50 -10.79
C LEU A 31 3.40 10.59 -11.20
N HIS A 32 2.98 9.73 -10.28
CA HIS A 32 1.80 8.90 -10.46
C HIS A 32 0.54 9.79 -10.55
N ASN A 33 -0.42 9.42 -11.41
CA ASN A 33 -1.65 10.19 -11.62
C ASN A 33 -2.43 10.42 -10.31
N HIS A 34 -2.54 9.39 -9.47
CA HIS A 34 -3.21 9.53 -8.16
C HIS A 34 -2.43 10.43 -7.20
N PHE A 35 -1.10 10.39 -7.19
CA PHE A 35 -0.30 11.31 -6.37
C PHE A 35 -0.54 12.76 -6.81
N ARG A 36 -0.54 13.02 -8.13
CA ARG A 36 -0.84 14.34 -8.68
C ARG A 36 -2.23 14.82 -8.29
N LEU A 37 -3.24 13.97 -8.43
CA LEU A 37 -4.61 14.28 -8.07
C LEU A 37 -4.71 14.75 -6.61
N ILE A 38 -4.23 13.94 -5.66
CA ILE A 38 -4.33 14.28 -4.24
C ILE A 38 -3.46 15.46 -3.81
N SER A 39 -2.40 15.78 -4.58
CA SER A 39 -1.46 16.84 -4.25
C SER A 39 -1.90 18.21 -4.78
N VAL A 40 -2.57 18.26 -5.93
CA VAL A 40 -2.90 19.50 -6.65
C VAL A 40 -4.34 19.94 -6.43
N ASP A 41 -5.27 19.00 -6.32
CA ASP A 41 -6.69 19.30 -6.23
C ASP A 41 -7.05 19.85 -4.83
N ALA A 42 -7.71 21.01 -4.82
CA ALA A 42 -8.06 21.75 -3.61
C ALA A 42 -8.97 20.96 -2.67
N ASP A 43 -9.78 20.03 -3.20
CA ASP A 43 -10.70 19.22 -2.41
C ASP A 43 -9.94 18.23 -1.50
N TYR A 44 -8.71 17.86 -1.86
CA TYR A 44 -7.87 16.92 -1.11
C TYR A 44 -6.90 17.58 -0.13
N VAL A 45 -6.80 18.91 -0.09
CA VAL A 45 -5.87 19.64 0.79
C VAL A 45 -6.06 19.26 2.26
N LYS A 46 -7.31 19.04 2.70
CA LYS A 46 -7.62 18.64 4.08
C LYS A 46 -7.24 17.19 4.39
N ILE A 47 -7.03 16.37 3.37
CA ILE A 47 -6.70 14.93 3.49
C ILE A 47 -5.19 14.72 3.53
N GLN A 48 -4.39 15.58 2.88
CA GLN A 48 -2.92 15.50 2.93
C GLN A 48 -2.34 15.39 4.35
N PRO A 49 -2.71 16.24 5.35
CA PRO A 49 -2.18 16.09 6.70
C PRO A 49 -2.63 14.79 7.38
N ILE A 50 -3.78 14.23 7.01
CA ILE A 50 -4.26 12.94 7.51
C ILE A 50 -3.36 11.81 6.98
N ILE A 51 -3.08 11.78 5.68
CA ILE A 51 -2.19 10.80 5.05
C ILE A 51 -0.76 10.96 5.57
N GLN A 52 -0.28 12.20 5.75
CA GLN A 52 1.02 12.47 6.37
C GLN A 52 1.12 11.84 7.77
N ASN A 53 0.05 11.93 8.57
CA ASN A 53 0.00 11.35 9.90
C ASN A 53 -0.01 9.80 9.88
N TRP A 54 -0.47 9.18 8.79
CA TRP A 54 -0.39 7.72 8.63
C TRP A 54 1.05 7.21 8.51
N ALA A 55 2.01 8.10 8.24
CA ALA A 55 3.42 7.78 8.09
C ALA A 55 4.21 7.81 9.43
N THR A 56 3.54 8.08 10.55
CA THR A 56 4.15 8.14 11.88
C THR A 56 4.89 6.85 12.22
N GLY A 57 6.15 6.96 12.65
CA GLY A 57 7.04 5.82 12.93
C GLY A 57 7.64 5.17 11.68
N LEU A 58 6.87 5.07 10.58
CA LEU A 58 7.33 4.47 9.32
C LEU A 58 8.44 5.29 8.67
N LEU A 59 8.32 6.62 8.61
CA LEU A 59 9.34 7.50 8.02
C LEU A 59 10.58 7.69 8.90
N ASP A 60 10.55 7.19 10.13
CA ASP A 60 11.72 7.19 11.03
C ASP A 60 12.68 6.02 10.73
N ARG A 61 12.28 5.09 9.84
CA ARG A 61 13.11 3.98 9.35
C ARG A 61 14.35 4.52 8.62
N ARG A 62 15.52 4.34 9.24
CA ARG A 62 16.80 4.82 8.70
C ARG A 62 17.06 4.21 7.32
N GLY A 63 17.42 5.07 6.36
CA GLY A 63 17.86 4.67 5.02
C GLY A 63 16.74 4.32 4.03
N GLU A 64 15.49 4.14 4.50
CA GLU A 64 14.38 3.73 3.63
C GLU A 64 13.30 4.80 3.46
N SER A 65 13.22 5.76 4.37
CA SER A 65 12.23 6.85 4.28
C SER A 65 12.32 7.66 2.98
N GLN A 66 13.52 7.89 2.44
CA GLN A 66 13.69 8.57 1.16
C GLN A 66 13.16 7.74 -0.01
N LYS A 67 13.41 6.42 0.01
CA LYS A 67 12.92 5.49 -1.01
C LYS A 67 11.39 5.40 -0.95
N PHE A 68 10.84 5.29 0.25
CA PHE A 68 9.40 5.26 0.48
C PHE A 68 8.70 6.49 -0.09
N ILE A 69 9.20 7.70 0.22
CA ILE A 69 8.63 8.95 -0.33
C ILE A 69 8.72 8.96 -1.85
N ASN A 70 9.82 8.46 -2.42
CA ASN A 70 9.94 8.39 -3.87
C ASN A 70 8.89 7.45 -4.47
N GLU A 71 8.72 6.25 -3.91
CA GLU A 71 7.72 5.28 -4.36
C GLU A 71 6.29 5.82 -4.16
N PHE A 72 6.03 6.56 -3.07
CA PHE A 72 4.74 7.21 -2.82
C PHE A 72 4.39 8.17 -3.96
N GLN A 73 5.38 8.89 -4.49
CA GLN A 73 5.18 9.85 -5.57
C GLN A 73 5.14 9.20 -6.97
N THR A 74 5.89 8.13 -7.21
CA THR A 74 6.05 7.53 -8.56
C THR A 74 5.20 6.29 -8.80
N THR A 75 4.83 5.56 -7.75
CA THR A 75 4.11 4.26 -7.84
C THR A 75 2.78 4.29 -7.09
N PHE A 76 2.72 5.01 -5.97
CA PHE A 76 1.51 5.34 -5.22
C PHE A 76 0.76 4.16 -4.56
N ASN A 77 0.25 3.19 -5.32
CA ASN A 77 -0.67 2.16 -4.83
C ASN A 77 -0.07 1.29 -3.71
N SER A 78 1.19 0.85 -3.83
CA SER A 78 1.83 0.07 -2.75
C SER A 78 2.11 0.94 -1.51
N PRO A 79 2.77 2.12 -1.62
CA PRO A 79 3.02 2.95 -0.44
C PRO A 79 1.76 3.46 0.24
N ILE A 80 0.68 3.81 -0.48
CA ILE A 80 -0.58 4.22 0.17
C ILE A 80 -1.21 3.07 0.96
N TRP A 81 -1.07 1.82 0.47
CA TRP A 81 -1.53 0.63 1.20
C TRP A 81 -0.70 0.39 2.46
N GLU A 82 0.62 0.55 2.38
CA GLU A 82 1.51 0.48 3.55
C GLU A 82 1.21 1.57 4.58
N LEU A 83 0.92 2.81 4.15
CA LEU A 83 0.49 3.90 5.05
C LEU A 83 -0.80 3.54 5.77
N TYR A 84 -1.80 3.05 5.04
CA TYR A 84 -3.06 2.62 5.61
C TYR A 84 -2.86 1.51 6.65
N LEU A 85 -2.08 0.48 6.32
CA LEU A 85 -1.76 -0.62 7.24
C LEU A 85 -1.03 -0.12 8.49
N ASN A 86 -0.02 0.74 8.32
CA ASN A 86 0.70 1.33 9.46
C ASN A 86 -0.25 2.04 10.42
N ARG A 87 -1.12 2.90 9.88
CA ARG A 87 -2.10 3.61 10.69
C ARG A 87 -3.10 2.66 11.37
N ALA A 88 -3.64 1.71 10.62
CA ALA A 88 -4.61 0.75 11.14
C ALA A 88 -4.01 -0.09 12.29
N LEU A 89 -2.76 -0.52 12.17
CA LEU A 89 -2.07 -1.25 13.24
C LEU A 89 -1.92 -0.40 14.50
N ILE A 90 -1.51 0.87 14.37
CA ILE A 90 -1.39 1.79 15.50
C ILE A 90 -2.74 1.99 16.18
N ASP A 91 -3.81 2.24 15.40
CA ASP A 91 -5.16 2.46 15.92
C ASP A 91 -5.74 1.20 16.60
N LEU A 92 -5.30 0.00 16.20
CA LEU A 92 -5.63 -1.27 16.84
C LEU A 92 -4.80 -1.57 18.10
N GLY A 93 -3.93 -0.65 18.53
CA GLY A 93 -3.07 -0.82 19.71
C GLY A 93 -1.86 -1.72 19.47
N CYS A 94 -1.48 -1.95 18.22
CA CYS A 94 -0.25 -2.66 17.87
C CYS A 94 0.95 -1.69 17.80
N SER A 95 2.14 -2.24 17.95
CA SER A 95 3.40 -1.56 17.64
C SER A 95 4.13 -2.25 16.50
N VAL A 96 4.85 -1.47 15.69
CA VAL A 96 5.63 -1.97 14.54
C VAL A 96 7.12 -1.73 14.79
N ASP A 97 7.92 -2.77 14.56
CA ASP A 97 9.38 -2.71 14.66
C ASP A 97 10.00 -2.64 13.26
N PHE A 98 10.31 -1.40 12.84
CA PHE A 98 10.93 -1.10 11.55
C PHE A 98 12.44 -1.39 11.48
N SER A 99 13.04 -1.99 12.52
CA SER A 99 14.43 -2.46 12.45
C SER A 99 14.60 -3.72 11.60
N LYS A 100 13.49 -4.40 11.29
CA LYS A 100 13.48 -5.61 10.46
C LYS A 100 13.26 -5.22 9.00
N PRO A 101 14.14 -5.63 8.06
CA PRO A 101 14.08 -5.14 6.69
C PRO A 101 12.93 -5.77 5.87
N ALA A 102 12.49 -6.97 6.26
CA ALA A 102 11.40 -7.73 5.65
C ALA A 102 10.90 -8.80 6.65
N PRO A 103 9.64 -9.27 6.59
CA PRO A 103 8.52 -8.72 5.81
C PRO A 103 8.22 -7.26 6.17
N ASP A 104 7.37 -6.59 5.39
CA ASP A 104 7.13 -5.14 5.51
C ASP A 104 6.83 -4.66 6.94
N PHE A 105 6.14 -5.47 7.74
CA PHE A 105 5.85 -5.19 9.14
C PHE A 105 6.19 -6.37 10.04
N PHE A 106 7.03 -6.13 11.05
CA PHE A 106 7.11 -6.97 12.25
C PHE A 106 6.27 -6.33 13.35
N VAL A 107 5.19 -7.00 13.75
CA VAL A 107 4.12 -6.41 14.58
C VAL A 107 4.09 -7.09 15.95
N ARG A 108 3.95 -6.27 16.99
CA ARG A 108 3.56 -6.72 18.34
C ARG A 108 2.19 -6.18 18.65
N GLY A 109 1.21 -7.08 18.76
CA GLY A 109 -0.16 -6.75 19.15
C GLY A 109 -0.39 -6.82 20.66
N PRO A 110 -1.64 -6.58 21.10
CA PRO A 110 -2.04 -6.73 22.50
C PRO A 110 -1.63 -8.08 23.09
N GLY A 111 -1.20 -8.09 24.35
CA GLY A 111 -0.71 -9.30 25.00
C GLY A 111 0.66 -9.79 24.51
N ASN A 112 1.43 -8.92 23.84
CA ASN A 112 2.75 -9.23 23.26
C ASN A 112 2.73 -10.31 22.17
N TYR A 113 1.60 -10.50 21.50
CA TYR A 113 1.52 -11.44 20.38
C TYR A 113 2.30 -10.91 19.18
N GLU A 114 3.26 -11.69 18.68
CA GLU A 114 4.15 -11.27 17.59
C GLU A 114 3.76 -11.96 16.27
N PHE A 115 3.69 -11.19 15.20
CA PHE A 115 3.41 -11.69 13.85
C PHE A 115 4.05 -10.80 12.78
N ASN A 116 4.12 -11.30 11.55
CA ASN A 116 4.68 -10.57 10.43
C ASN A 116 3.62 -10.34 9.37
N ILE A 117 3.68 -9.19 8.70
CA ILE A 117 2.80 -8.83 7.59
C ILE A 117 3.64 -8.49 6.38
N GLU A 118 3.29 -9.07 5.24
CA GLU A 118 3.72 -8.61 3.91
C GLU A 118 2.56 -7.87 3.25
N ALA A 119 2.77 -6.61 2.88
CA ALA A 119 1.80 -5.79 2.18
C ALA A 119 1.88 -6.07 0.67
N VAL A 120 0.72 -6.24 0.03
CA VAL A 120 0.65 -6.58 -1.39
C VAL A 120 -0.46 -5.84 -2.06
N VAL A 121 -0.16 -5.28 -3.23
CA VAL A 121 -1.16 -4.74 -4.14
C VAL A 121 -1.29 -5.59 -5.39
N SER A 122 -2.52 -5.76 -5.86
CA SER A 122 -2.81 -6.39 -7.15
C SER A 122 -2.92 -5.32 -8.25
N ASP A 123 -1.82 -4.67 -8.63
CA ASP A 123 -1.86 -3.51 -9.56
C ASP A 123 -1.99 -3.89 -11.04
N GLN A 124 -2.70 -3.11 -11.86
CA GLN A 124 -2.74 -3.33 -13.32
C GLN A 124 -1.38 -3.05 -13.96
N PRO A 125 -0.95 -3.84 -14.96
CA PRO A 125 0.20 -3.46 -15.75
C PRO A 125 -0.11 -2.12 -16.47
N PRO A 126 0.87 -1.20 -16.57
CA PRO A 126 0.69 0.11 -17.22
C PRO A 126 0.18 0.06 -18.66
N THR A 127 0.29 -1.11 -19.32
CA THR A 127 -0.13 -1.37 -20.70
C THR A 127 -1.53 -1.96 -20.84
N ALA A 128 -2.26 -2.14 -19.73
CA ALA A 128 -3.62 -2.68 -19.76
C ALA A 128 -4.56 -1.72 -20.52
N LYS A 129 -4.92 -2.09 -21.75
CA LYS A 129 -5.95 -1.36 -22.51
C LYS A 129 -7.28 -1.50 -21.77
N HIS A 130 -7.97 -0.39 -21.52
CA HIS A 130 -9.37 -0.43 -21.10
C HIS A 130 -10.16 -1.24 -22.13
N GLN A 131 -10.79 -2.33 -21.68
CA GLN A 131 -11.65 -3.12 -22.54
C GLN A 131 -12.85 -2.25 -22.94
N LYS A 132 -13.16 -2.22 -24.25
CA LYS A 132 -14.25 -1.40 -24.80
C LYS A 132 -15.64 -1.75 -24.25
N THR A 133 -15.79 -2.95 -23.66
CA THR A 133 -17.03 -3.41 -23.03
C THR A 133 -16.67 -4.11 -21.73
N PHE A 134 -17.23 -3.65 -20.62
CA PHE A 134 -17.05 -4.29 -19.32
C PHE A 134 -17.86 -5.60 -19.26
N ASN A 135 -17.19 -6.71 -18.95
CA ASN A 135 -17.83 -7.99 -18.64
C ASN A 135 -17.48 -8.37 -17.20
N GLU A 136 -18.51 -8.40 -16.34
CA GLU A 136 -18.36 -8.64 -14.91
C GLU A 136 -17.76 -10.03 -14.61
N LYS A 137 -18.19 -11.07 -15.32
CA LYS A 137 -17.71 -12.45 -15.11
C LYS A 137 -16.23 -12.57 -15.49
N ASP A 138 -15.84 -12.01 -16.62
CA ASP A 138 -14.44 -12.02 -17.08
C ASP A 138 -13.56 -11.15 -16.18
N PHE A 139 -14.09 -10.04 -15.68
CA PHE A 139 -13.42 -9.19 -14.69
C PHE A 139 -13.15 -9.97 -13.40
N LYS A 140 -14.18 -10.57 -12.79
CA LYS A 140 -14.04 -11.35 -11.55
C LYS A 140 -13.09 -12.54 -11.72
N THR A 141 -13.18 -13.26 -12.83
CA THR A 141 -12.31 -14.42 -13.12
C THR A 141 -10.85 -13.99 -13.24
N ARG A 142 -10.55 -12.92 -13.97
CA ARG A 142 -9.18 -12.40 -14.12
C ARG A 142 -8.63 -11.85 -12.81
N GLY A 143 -9.43 -11.09 -12.06
CA GLY A 143 -9.05 -10.55 -10.76
C GLY A 143 -8.74 -11.67 -9.76
N ALA A 144 -9.58 -12.71 -9.68
CA ALA A 144 -9.34 -13.88 -8.85
C ALA A 144 -8.06 -14.63 -9.23
N LEU A 145 -7.82 -14.87 -10.53
CA LEU A 145 -6.59 -15.54 -10.99
C LEU A 145 -5.33 -14.73 -10.62
N LYS A 146 -5.38 -13.41 -10.80
CA LYS A 146 -4.29 -12.51 -10.44
C LYS A 146 -4.04 -12.51 -8.93
N LEU A 147 -5.11 -12.47 -8.14
CA LEU A 147 -5.06 -12.54 -6.68
C LEU A 147 -4.42 -13.87 -6.20
N ALA A 148 -4.86 -14.99 -6.77
CA ALA A 148 -4.26 -16.31 -6.49
C ALA A 148 -2.76 -16.34 -6.84
N GLY A 149 -2.37 -15.76 -7.97
CA GLY A 149 -0.97 -15.61 -8.37
C GLY A 149 -0.15 -14.83 -7.33
N LYS A 150 -0.67 -13.69 -6.84
CA LYS A 150 -0.01 -12.89 -5.81
C LYS A 150 0.15 -13.64 -4.48
N ILE A 151 -0.89 -14.37 -4.06
CA ILE A 151 -0.82 -15.21 -2.85
C ILE A 151 0.25 -16.29 -3.01
N LYS A 152 0.28 -16.97 -4.17
CA LYS A 152 1.30 -17.96 -4.48
C LYS A 152 2.71 -17.36 -4.46
N ASP A 153 2.91 -16.20 -5.09
CA ASP A 153 4.21 -15.52 -5.11
C ASP A 153 4.73 -15.24 -3.69
N LYS A 154 3.85 -14.78 -2.80
CA LYS A 154 4.22 -14.52 -1.40
C LYS A 154 4.44 -15.79 -0.58
N LEU A 155 3.69 -16.86 -0.87
CA LEU A 155 3.96 -18.17 -0.30
C LEU A 155 5.35 -18.68 -0.74
N ASP A 156 5.72 -18.47 -2.00
CA ASP A 156 7.04 -18.85 -2.52
C ASP A 156 8.18 -18.03 -1.89
N LEU A 157 7.97 -16.73 -1.63
CA LEU A 157 8.90 -15.91 -0.83
C LEU A 157 9.06 -16.42 0.60
N TYR A 158 7.93 -16.79 1.23
CA TYR A 158 7.94 -17.34 2.57
C TYR A 158 8.70 -18.67 2.64
N ARG A 159 8.45 -19.58 1.70
CA ARG A 159 9.04 -20.93 1.67
C ARG A 159 10.47 -20.97 1.11
N GLY A 160 10.86 -20.02 0.26
CA GLY A 160 12.16 -20.03 -0.43
C GLY A 160 12.24 -20.98 -1.62
N THR A 161 11.09 -21.34 -2.22
CA THR A 161 10.97 -22.33 -3.31
C THR A 161 11.57 -21.87 -4.65
N SER A 162 11.95 -20.60 -4.77
CA SER A 162 12.43 -19.97 -6.02
C SER A 162 13.97 -19.80 -6.10
N GLY A 163 14.74 -20.60 -5.35
CA GLY A 163 16.22 -20.57 -5.40
C GLY A 163 16.86 -19.35 -4.71
N LYS A 164 16.07 -18.54 -3.99
CA LYS A 164 16.58 -17.45 -3.15
C LYS A 164 17.25 -18.02 -1.91
N LYS A 165 18.50 -17.59 -1.64
CA LYS A 165 19.32 -18.05 -0.50
C LYS A 165 18.71 -17.80 0.89
N HIS A 166 17.73 -16.90 1.01
CA HIS A 166 17.12 -16.52 2.29
C HIS A 166 15.60 -16.39 2.14
N SER A 167 14.86 -17.44 2.52
CA SER A 167 13.40 -17.40 2.65
C SER A 167 12.99 -16.55 3.85
N TYR A 168 11.78 -15.99 3.85
CA TYR A 168 11.30 -15.32 5.06
C TYR A 168 11.20 -16.29 6.24
N SER A 169 10.78 -17.54 6.02
CA SER A 169 10.72 -18.56 7.07
C SER A 169 12.06 -18.85 7.75
N SER A 170 13.19 -18.55 7.09
CA SER A 170 14.53 -18.71 7.68
C SER A 170 14.91 -17.60 8.66
N MET A 171 14.25 -16.43 8.59
CA MET A 171 14.55 -15.26 9.41
C MET A 171 14.09 -15.44 10.86
N SER A 172 14.92 -15.03 11.83
CA SER A 172 14.68 -15.28 13.26
C SER A 172 13.43 -14.58 13.82
N HIS A 173 13.06 -13.43 13.27
CA HIS A 173 11.84 -12.69 13.65
C HIS A 173 10.58 -13.14 12.89
N VAL A 174 10.71 -14.05 11.92
CA VAL A 174 9.58 -14.64 11.18
C VAL A 174 9.28 -16.06 11.64
N ARG A 175 10.32 -16.83 11.94
CA ARG A 175 10.21 -18.21 12.40
C ARG A 175 9.30 -18.31 13.62
N ASP A 176 8.48 -19.37 13.62
CA ASP A 176 7.53 -19.73 14.68
C ASP A 176 6.50 -18.64 15.02
N ARG A 177 6.27 -17.70 14.09
CA ARG A 177 5.28 -16.64 14.20
C ARG A 177 4.35 -16.65 12.99
N PRO A 178 3.09 -16.19 13.13
CA PRO A 178 2.19 -16.06 11.99
C PRO A 178 2.76 -15.15 10.91
N PHE A 179 2.52 -15.53 9.67
CA PHE A 179 2.82 -14.75 8.49
C PHE A 179 1.51 -14.37 7.81
N VAL A 180 1.24 -13.07 7.73
CA VAL A 180 0.02 -12.49 7.18
C VAL A 180 0.32 -11.87 5.83
N ILE A 181 -0.50 -12.16 4.82
CA ILE A 181 -0.48 -11.47 3.53
C ILE A 181 -1.61 -10.44 3.56
N ALA A 182 -1.26 -9.16 3.68
CA ALA A 182 -2.23 -8.06 3.64
C ALA A 182 -2.38 -7.58 2.19
N ILE A 183 -3.41 -8.06 1.51
CA ILE A 183 -3.61 -7.83 0.08
C ILE A 183 -4.73 -6.81 -0.22
N ALA A 184 -4.44 -5.86 -1.09
CA ALA A 184 -5.41 -4.89 -1.61
C ALA A 184 -5.58 -5.03 -3.14
N PRO A 185 -6.82 -5.08 -3.66
CA PRO A 185 -7.06 -5.07 -5.09
C PRO A 185 -6.92 -3.64 -5.61
N PHE A 186 -5.87 -3.37 -6.39
CA PHE A 186 -5.69 -2.11 -7.14
C PHE A 186 -5.69 -2.41 -8.65
N ASP A 187 -6.45 -3.42 -9.06
CA ASP A 187 -6.47 -3.97 -10.41
C ASP A 187 -7.46 -3.27 -11.36
N SER A 188 -8.06 -2.13 -11.00
CA SER A 188 -9.00 -1.35 -11.81
C SER A 188 -9.56 -0.17 -11.02
N ASP A 189 -10.25 0.74 -11.70
CA ASP A 189 -11.01 1.82 -11.06
C ASP A 189 -12.18 1.29 -10.19
N LEU A 190 -12.61 0.05 -10.41
CA LEU A 190 -13.66 -0.62 -9.64
C LEU A 190 -13.09 -1.54 -8.54
N SER A 191 -11.79 -1.52 -8.28
CA SER A 191 -11.20 -2.55 -7.41
C SER A 191 -11.66 -2.46 -5.96
N LEU A 192 -11.94 -1.25 -5.48
CA LEU A 192 -12.47 -1.05 -4.13
C LEU A 192 -13.95 -1.51 -4.01
N THR A 193 -14.64 -1.75 -5.13
CA THR A 193 -16.01 -2.29 -5.10
C THR A 193 -16.06 -3.82 -5.08
N GLN A 194 -14.92 -4.50 -5.25
CA GLN A 194 -14.84 -5.97 -5.25
C GLN A 194 -15.08 -6.59 -3.86
N ASN A 195 -14.86 -5.81 -2.79
CA ASN A 195 -14.99 -6.24 -1.40
C ASN A 195 -14.34 -7.64 -1.19
N ASN A 196 -15.05 -8.57 -0.55
CA ASN A 196 -14.57 -9.91 -0.29
C ASN A 196 -14.86 -10.92 -1.41
N GLU A 197 -15.46 -10.51 -2.53
CA GLU A 197 -15.91 -11.46 -3.56
C GLU A 197 -14.73 -12.23 -4.17
N LEU A 198 -13.68 -11.52 -4.61
CA LEU A 198 -12.56 -12.17 -5.30
C LEU A 198 -11.71 -13.02 -4.36
N ILE A 199 -11.50 -12.57 -3.12
CA ILE A 199 -10.74 -13.37 -2.14
C ILE A 199 -11.51 -14.63 -1.76
N ASN A 200 -12.85 -14.56 -1.68
CA ASN A 200 -13.69 -15.73 -1.44
C ASN A 200 -13.67 -16.72 -2.62
N MET A 201 -13.63 -16.22 -3.86
CA MET A 201 -13.42 -17.07 -5.04
C MET A 201 -12.09 -17.82 -4.96
N VAL A 202 -11.02 -17.16 -4.53
CA VAL A 202 -9.67 -17.77 -4.45
C VAL A 202 -9.54 -18.75 -3.29
N LEU A 203 -10.02 -18.40 -2.10
CA LEU A 203 -9.83 -19.21 -0.90
C LEU A 203 -10.81 -20.38 -0.80
N TYR A 204 -12.04 -20.20 -1.28
CA TYR A 204 -13.14 -21.15 -1.06
C TYR A 204 -13.75 -21.69 -2.35
N GLY A 205 -13.31 -21.22 -3.53
CA GLY A 205 -13.90 -21.63 -4.80
C GLY A 205 -15.35 -21.17 -4.99
N LEU A 206 -15.81 -20.18 -4.22
CA LEU A 206 -17.18 -19.66 -4.32
C LEU A 206 -17.33 -18.92 -5.65
N ALA A 207 -18.05 -19.50 -6.61
CA ALA A 207 -18.41 -18.79 -7.83
C ALA A 207 -19.39 -17.63 -7.50
N PRO A 208 -19.30 -16.47 -8.18
CA PRO A 208 -20.33 -15.46 -8.07
C PRO A 208 -21.68 -16.08 -8.43
N LEU A 209 -22.72 -15.79 -7.64
CA LEU A 209 -24.08 -16.17 -8.00
C LEU A 209 -24.37 -15.53 -9.37
N CYS A 210 -24.44 -16.34 -10.43
CA CYS A 210 -25.04 -15.88 -11.67
C CYS A 210 -26.48 -15.50 -11.30
N SER A 211 -26.81 -14.22 -11.28
CA SER A 211 -28.20 -13.79 -11.34
C SER A 211 -28.76 -14.33 -12.65
N LYS A 212 -29.38 -15.52 -12.59
CA LYS A 212 -30.30 -15.93 -13.63
C LYS A 212 -31.37 -14.86 -13.62
N GLY A 213 -31.40 -14.04 -14.67
CA GLY A 213 -32.49 -13.09 -14.87
C GLY A 213 -33.81 -13.83 -14.66
N GLN A 214 -34.57 -13.39 -13.68
CA GLN A 214 -35.96 -13.78 -13.59
C GLN A 214 -36.70 -13.05 -14.72
N ILE A 215 -37.49 -13.86 -15.41
CA ILE A 215 -38.29 -13.62 -16.62
C ILE A 215 -39.17 -12.37 -16.48
#